data_AF-A0A098TNX4-F1
#
_entry.id   AF-A0A098TNX4-F1
#
_cell.length_a   1.000
_cell.length_b   1.000
_cell.length_c   1.000
_cell.angle_alpha   90.00
_cell.angle_beta   90.00
_cell.angle_gamma   90.00
#
_symmetry.space_group_name_H-M   'P 1'
#
loop_
_entity.id
_entity.type
_entity.pdbx_description
1 polymer ?
#
loop_
_entity_poly.entity_id
_entity_poly.type
_entity_poly.pdbx_seq_one_letter_code
_entity_poly.pdbx_strand_id
1 'polypeptide(L)' 'MAIFRQFIAPVLIVMVFLVALLAVSARIFLPTDMAAPAPVEGVSLQPTPSALANLPPALSVLVNGLPDDPAIVE' A
#
# COMPACT_ATOMS: atom_id res chain seq x y z
N MET A 1 -50.46 18.84 5.20
CA MET A 1 -49.19 18.11 5.49
C MET A 1 -47.96 18.71 4.79
N ALA A 2 -47.98 19.98 4.33
CA ALA A 2 -46.84 20.56 3.60
C ALA A 2 -45.72 21.08 4.54
N ILE A 3 -46.09 21.64 5.70
CA ILE A 3 -45.17 22.23 6.68
C ILE A 3 -44.14 21.20 7.19
N PHE A 4 -44.61 19.97 7.49
CA PHE A 4 -43.72 18.92 7.97
C PHE A 4 -42.66 18.54 6.94
N ARG A 5 -43.07 18.36 5.68
CA ARG A 5 -42.14 17.97 4.60
C ARG A 5 -41.27 19.13 4.10
N GLN A 6 -41.69 20.38 4.27
CA GLN A 6 -40.97 21.53 3.75
C GLN A 6 -40.01 22.15 4.77
N PHE A 7 -40.24 21.97 6.07
CA PHE A 7 -39.36 22.52 7.11
C PHE A 7 -38.68 21.43 7.95
N ILE A 8 -39.42 20.41 8.42
CA ILE A 8 -38.82 19.35 9.24
C ILE A 8 -37.98 18.40 8.40
N ALA A 9 -38.46 17.96 7.22
CA ALA A 9 -37.70 17.02 6.40
C ALA A 9 -36.35 17.59 5.92
N PRO A 10 -36.22 18.84 5.44
CA PRO A 10 -34.92 19.37 5.03
C PRO A 10 -33.94 19.51 6.18
N VAL A 11 -34.41 19.93 7.37
CA VAL A 11 -33.56 20.00 8.57
C VAL A 11 -33.08 18.61 8.99
N LEU A 12 -33.94 17.60 8.97
CA LEU A 12 -33.54 16.22 9.25
C LEU A 12 -32.54 15.68 8.23
N ILE A 13 -32.70 16.00 6.94
CA ILE A 13 -31.75 15.57 5.91
C ILE A 13 -30.36 16.14 6.21
N VAL A 14 -30.26 17.43 6.53
CA VAL A 14 -28.97 18.05 6.88
C VAL A 14 -28.41 17.45 8.16
N MET A 15 -29.24 17.21 9.18
CA MET A 15 -28.81 16.60 10.44
C MET A 15 -28.24 15.19 10.21
N VAL A 16 -28.97 14.34 9.48
CA VAL A 16 -28.53 12.97 9.14
C VAL A 16 -27.28 13.02 8.27
N PHE A 17 -27.21 13.94 7.32
CA PHE A 17 -26.03 14.13 6.49
C PHE A 17 -24.79 14.49 7.32
N LEU A 18 -24.91 15.43 8.26
CA LEU A 18 -23.80 15.81 9.13
C LEU A 18 -23.35 14.65 10.02
N VAL A 19 -24.29 13.89 10.59
CA VAL A 19 -23.97 12.70 11.38
C VAL A 19 -23.30 11.64 10.51
N ALA A 20 -23.81 11.39 9.30
CA ALA A 20 -23.23 10.43 8.37
C ALA A 20 -21.82 10.84 7.93
N LEU A 21 -21.62 12.12 7.61
CA LEU A 21 -20.32 12.68 7.24
C LEU A 21 -19.32 12.54 8.39
N LEU A 22 -19.73 12.86 9.62
CA LEU A 22 -18.90 12.71 10.81
C LEU A 22 -18.59 11.24 11.11
N ALA A 23 -19.57 10.35 11.01
CA ALA A 23 -19.38 8.92 11.23
C ALA A 23 -18.43 8.29 10.19
N VAL A 24 -18.62 8.61 8.90
CA VAL A 24 -17.74 8.15 7.81
C VAL A 24 -16.33 8.68 7.97
N SER A 25 -16.17 9.97 8.27
CA SER A 25 -14.84 10.56 8.46
C SER A 25 -14.14 10.00 9.69
N ALA A 26 -14.85 9.83 10.81
CA ALA A 26 -14.30 9.22 12.02
C ALA A 26 -13.91 7.75 11.82
N ARG A 27 -14.66 6.98 11.03
CA ARG A 27 -14.43 5.55 10.78
C ARG A 27 -13.03 5.25 10.22
N ILE A 28 -12.47 6.14 9.40
CA ILE A 28 -11.12 6.01 8.84
C ILE A 28 -10.04 6.04 9.94
N PHE A 29 -10.32 6.74 11.05
CA PHE A 29 -9.41 6.86 12.19
C PHE A 29 -9.63 5.80 13.27
N LEU A 30 -10.53 4.83 13.06
CA LEU A 30 -10.66 3.72 14.00
C LEU A 30 -9.43 2.81 13.90
N PRO A 31 -8.92 2.30 15.04
CA PRO A 31 -7.79 1.37 15.05
C PRO A 31 -7.98 0.21 14.07
N THR A 32 -9.20 -0.29 13.91
CA THR A 32 -9.52 -1.38 12.98
C THR A 32 -9.31 -1.02 11.50
N ASP A 33 -9.55 0.23 11.10
CA ASP A 33 -9.36 0.71 9.71
C ASP A 33 -7.87 1.01 9.44
N MET A 34 -7.15 1.51 10.46
CA MET A 34 -5.70 1.79 10.40
C MET A 34 -4.80 0.57 10.67
N ALA A 35 -5.34 -0.51 11.22
CA ALA A 35 -4.58 -1.71 11.59
C ALA A 35 -4.38 -2.69 10.43
N ALA A 36 -4.89 -2.39 9.23
CA ALA A 36 -4.54 -3.18 8.05
C ALA A 36 -3.03 -3.03 7.82
N PRO A 37 -2.23 -4.10 8.01
CA PRO A 37 -0.82 -4.05 7.68
C PRO A 37 -0.72 -3.62 6.22
N ALA A 38 0.13 -2.64 5.93
CA ALA A 38 0.51 -2.38 4.55
C ALA A 38 0.86 -3.72 3.88
N PRO A 39 0.53 -3.96 2.60
CA PRO A 39 0.83 -5.23 1.95
C PRO A 39 2.26 -5.69 2.28
N VAL A 40 2.35 -6.70 3.16
CA VAL A 40 3.60 -7.33 3.58
C VAL A 40 3.87 -8.59 2.79
N GLU A 41 3.10 -8.83 1.73
CA GLU A 41 3.62 -9.49 0.54
C GLU A 41 4.79 -8.63 0.12
N GLY A 42 5.97 -8.95 0.69
CA GLY A 42 7.21 -8.34 0.29
C GLY A 42 7.18 -8.38 -1.22
N VAL A 43 7.40 -7.22 -1.85
CA VAL A 43 7.81 -7.21 -3.24
C VAL A 43 8.87 -8.29 -3.30
N SER A 44 8.51 -9.43 -3.88
CA SER A 44 9.41 -10.54 -3.99
C SER A 44 10.37 -10.08 -5.05
N LEU A 45 11.38 -9.33 -4.61
CA LEU A 45 12.61 -9.06 -5.33
C LEU A 45 13.41 -10.35 -5.44
N GLN A 46 12.81 -11.52 -5.15
CA GLN A 46 13.35 -12.81 -5.45
C GLN A 46 13.61 -12.83 -6.96
N PRO A 47 14.88 -12.81 -7.38
CA PRO A 47 15.21 -12.91 -8.78
C PRO A 47 14.65 -14.25 -9.24
N THR A 48 13.74 -14.24 -10.22
CA THR A 48 13.31 -15.50 -10.81
C THR A 48 14.55 -16.15 -11.43
N PRO A 49 14.72 -17.49 -11.36
CA PRO A 49 15.90 -18.16 -11.89
C PRO A 49 16.17 -17.82 -13.36
N SER A 50 15.11 -17.55 -14.13
CA SER A 50 15.18 -17.08 -15.52
C SER A 50 15.79 -15.69 -15.69
N ALA A 51 15.66 -14.78 -14.71
CA ALA A 51 16.28 -13.47 -14.75
C ALA A 51 17.79 -13.55 -14.46
N LEU A 52 18.21 -14.45 -13.56
CA LEU A 52 19.63 -14.69 -13.26
C LEU A 52 20.35 -15.41 -14.41
N ALA A 53 19.65 -16.30 -15.12
CA ALA A 53 20.22 -17.06 -16.24
C ALA A 53 20.57 -16.20 -17.48
N ASN A 54 19.94 -15.03 -17.63
CA ASN A 54 20.11 -14.14 -18.79
C ASN A 54 20.91 -12.87 -18.45
N LEU A 55 21.66 -12.85 -17.34
CA LEU A 55 22.46 -11.68 -16.97
C LEU A 55 23.65 -11.49 -17.92
N PRO A 56 23.91 -10.25 -18.37
CA PRO A 56 25.15 -9.91 -19.07
C PRO A 56 26.38 -10.29 -18.23
N PRO A 57 27.49 -10.75 -18.86
CA PRO A 57 28.70 -11.18 -18.15
C PRO A 57 29.30 -10.13 -17.20
N ALA A 58 29.09 -8.83 -17.48
CA ALA A 58 29.56 -7.75 -16.61
C ALA A 58 28.81 -7.66 -15.27
N LEU A 59 27.57 -8.18 -15.22
CA LEU A 59 26.69 -8.07 -14.04
C LEU A 59 26.66 -9.36 -13.21
N SER A 60 27.06 -10.51 -13.78
CA SER A 60 27.17 -11.78 -13.05
C SER A 60 28.24 -11.73 -11.95
N VAL A 61 29.24 -10.86 -12.08
CA VAL A 61 30.30 -10.62 -11.09
C VAL A 61 29.76 -10.00 -9.80
N LEU A 62 28.72 -9.15 -9.87
CA LEU A 62 28.12 -8.56 -8.66
C LEU A 62 27.34 -9.58 -7.83
N VAL A 63 26.86 -10.66 -8.45
CA VAL A 63 26.11 -11.75 -7.79
C VAL A 63 27.05 -12.85 -7.30
N ASN A 64 28.04 -13.24 -8.11
CA ASN A 64 28.93 -14.36 -7.80
C ASN A 64 30.22 -13.93 -7.07
N GLY A 65 30.44 -12.63 -6.91
CA GLY A 65 31.70 -12.08 -6.40
C GLY A 65 32.75 -11.91 -7.50
N LEU A 66 33.74 -11.07 -7.22
CA LEU A 66 34.91 -10.91 -8.09
C LEU A 66 35.69 -12.24 -8.09
N PRO A 67 35.96 -12.85 -9.26
CA PRO A 67 36.82 -14.03 -9.31
C PRO A 67 38.18 -13.68 -8.70
N ASP A 68 38.76 -14.62 -7.94
CA ASP A 68 40.07 -14.42 -7.32
C ASP A 68 41.09 -14.00 -8.38
N ASP A 69 41.48 -12.72 -8.33
CA ASP A 69 42.48 -12.16 -9.22
C ASP A 69 43.81 -12.85 -8.89
N PRO A 70 44.44 -13.59 -9.82
CA PRO A 70 45.73 -14.23 -9.55
C PRO A 70 46.83 -13.21 -9.21
N ALA A 71 46.61 -11.90 -9.43
CA ALA A 71 47.51 -10.84 -9.00
C ALA A 71 47.49 -10.55 -7.48
N ILE A 72 46.60 -11.17 -6.70
CA ILE A 72 46.54 -11.02 -5.22
C ILE A 72 47.30 -12.16 -4.50
N VAL A 73 47.86 -13.13 -5.24
CA VAL A 73 48.57 -14.31 -4.67
C VAL A 73 50.09 -14.31 -4.97
N GLU A 74 50.69 -13.14 -5.19
CA GLU A 74 52.16 -12.96 -5.15
C GLU A 74 52.59 -11.92 -4.12
#